data_AF-A0A2V1D0W1-F1
#
_entry.id   AF-A0A2V1D0W1-F1
#
_cell.length_a   1.000
_cell.length_b   1.000
_cell.length_c   1.000
_cell.angle_alpha   90.00
_cell.angle_beta   90.00
_cell.angle_gamma   90.00
#
_symmetry.space_group_name_H-M   'P 1'
#
loop_
_entity.id
_entity.type
_entity.pdbx_description
1 polymer ?
#
loop_
_entity_poly.entity_id
_entity_poly.type
_entity_poly.pdbx_seq_one_letter_code
_entity_poly.pdbx_strand_id
1 'polypeptide(L)' 'MDFLVKHYKNSQAKHAGDPHLSSCIAVSWYVFDKYYAGTDRVTAYGVALLLAPHRRKAYLKRNWSNNW' A
#
# COMPACT_ATOMS: atom_id res chain seq x y z
N MET A 1 -0.92 3.19 4.97
CA MET A 1 -0.42 2.07 4.15
C MET A 1 0.56 1.20 4.94
N ASP A 2 1.34 1.80 5.86
CA ASP A 2 2.27 1.10 6.74
C ASP A 2 1.69 -0.05 7.56
N PHE A 3 0.40 0.00 7.91
CA PHE A 3 -0.25 -1.09 8.64
C PHE A 3 -0.24 -2.41 7.86
N LEU A 4 -0.61 -2.39 6.57
CA LEU A 4 -0.64 -3.60 5.75
C LEU A 4 0.77 -4.12 5.48
N VAL A 5 1.71 -3.21 5.21
CA VAL A 5 3.13 -3.55 5.05
C VAL A 5 3.69 -4.22 6.31
N LYS A 6 3.40 -3.65 7.49
CA LYS A 6 3.79 -4.21 8.78
C LYS A 6 3.13 -5.57 9.03
N HIS A 7 1.86 -5.72 8.67
CA HIS A 7 1.14 -6.98 8.82
C HIS A 7 1.73 -8.08 7.94
N TYR A 8 2.05 -7.80 6.68
CA TYR A 8 2.70 -8.76 5.78
C TYR A 8 4.07 -9.20 6.30
N LYS A 9 4.91 -8.26 6.74
CA LYS A 9 6.22 -8.59 7.33
C LYS A 9 6.09 -9.48 8.57
N ASN A 10 5.14 -9.16 9.45
CA ASN A 10 4.88 -9.96 10.64
C ASN A 10 4.33 -11.35 10.29
N SER A 11 3.45 -11.44 9.30
CA SER A 11 2.86 -12.71 8.85
C SER A 11 3.90 -13.63 8.21
N GLN A 12 4.78 -13.06 7.38
CA GLN A 12 5.89 -13.80 6.76
C GLN A 12 6.86 -14.35 7.81
N ALA A 13 7.20 -13.55 8.83
CA ALA A 13 8.02 -14.01 9.95
C ALA A 13 7.33 -15.09 10.79
N LYS A 14 6.03 -14.94 11.03
CA LYS A 14 5.24 -15.89 11.85
C LYS A 14 5.04 -17.24 11.16
N HIS A 15 4.90 -17.24 9.84
CA HIS A 15 4.56 -18.44 9.06
C HIS A 15 5.74 -19.01 8.25
N ALA A 16 6.97 -18.58 8.53
CA ALA A 16 8.18 -19.04 7.84
C ALA A 16 8.41 -20.56 7.91
N GLY A 17 7.83 -21.25 8.90
CA GLY A 17 7.89 -22.71 9.03
C GLY A 17 6.92 -23.49 8.14
N ASP A 18 5.95 -22.82 7.50
CA ASP A 18 5.00 -23.42 6.57
C ASP A 18 5.30 -22.93 5.14
N PRO A 19 5.90 -23.78 4.28
CA PRO A 19 6.27 -23.39 2.91
C PRO A 19 5.07 -23.02 2.04
N HIS A 20 3.92 -23.66 2.24
CA HIS A 20 2.72 -23.42 1.43
C HIS A 20 2.14 -22.05 1.76
N LEU A 21 1.94 -21.78 3.05
CA LEU A 21 1.42 -20.48 3.49
C LEU A 21 2.40 -19.34 3.20
N SER A 22 3.71 -19.57 3.35
CA SER A 22 4.73 -18.59 2.98
C SER A 22 4.68 -18.20 1.50
N SER A 23 4.48 -19.18 0.61
CA SER A 23 4.31 -18.93 -0.83
C SER A 23 3.04 -18.12 -1.13
N CYS A 24 1.91 -18.46 -0.50
CA CYS A 24 0.67 -17.71 -0.63
C CYS A 24 0.82 -16.25 -0.15
N ILE A 25 1.51 -16.03 0.97
CA ILE A 25 1.81 -14.68 1.49
C ILE A 25 2.68 -13.90 0.51
N ALA A 26 3.69 -14.53 -0.09
CA ALA A 26 4.56 -13.90 -1.08
C ALA A 26 3.81 -13.50 -2.37
N VAL A 27 2.93 -14.38 -2.88
CA VAL A 27 2.07 -14.06 -4.04
C VAL A 27 1.10 -12.94 -3.72
N SER A 28 0.47 -12.98 -2.54
CA SER A 28 -0.43 -11.92 -2.07
C SER A 28 0.30 -10.57 -1.94
N TRP A 29 1.55 -10.57 -1.47
CA TRP A 29 2.40 -9.39 -1.44
C TRP A 29 2.70 -8.84 -2.85
N TYR A 30 3.03 -9.70 -3.81
CA TYR A 30 3.28 -9.28 -5.19
C TYR A 30 2.05 -8.59 -5.82
N VAL A 31 0.87 -9.17 -5.61
CA VAL A 31 -0.39 -8.59 -6.09
C VAL A 31 -0.68 -7.27 -5.38
N PHE A 32 -0.49 -7.21 -4.06
CA PHE A 32 -0.58 -5.99 -3.28
C PHE A 32 0.33 -4.90 -3.85
N ASP A 33 1.62 -5.18 -4.02
CA ASP A 33 2.59 -4.23 -4.56
C ASP A 33 2.19 -3.73 -5.96
N LYS A 34 1.70 -4.62 -6.84
CA LYS A 34 1.20 -4.25 -8.17
C LYS A 34 0.01 -3.28 -8.12
N TYR A 35 -0.98 -3.54 -7.27
CA TYR A 35 -2.13 -2.63 -7.13
C TYR A 35 -1.72 -1.28 -6.53
N TYR A 36 -0.75 -1.28 -5.61
CA TYR A 36 -0.27 -0.07 -4.96
C TYR A 36 0.68 0.75 -5.83
N ALA A 37 1.56 0.14 -6.61
CA ALA A 37 2.35 0.82 -7.63
C ALA A 37 1.46 1.53 -8.67
N GLY A 38 0.24 1.01 -8.89
CA GLY A 38 -0.78 1.63 -9.72
C GLY A 38 -1.56 2.77 -9.05
N THR A 39 -1.50 2.95 -7.73
CA THR A 39 -2.27 4.01 -7.05
C THR A 39 -1.83 5.44 -7.38
N ASP A 40 -0.58 5.64 -7.82
CA ASP A 40 -0.14 6.93 -8.37
C ASP A 40 -0.62 7.15 -9.82
N ARG A 41 -1.11 6.10 -10.51
CA ARG A 41 -1.64 6.16 -11.89
C ARG A 41 -3.16 6.16 -11.96
N VAL A 42 -3.85 5.64 -10.94
CA VAL A 42 -5.31 5.53 -10.91
C VAL A 42 -5.91 6.70 -10.14
N THR A 43 -6.52 7.62 -10.88
CA THR A 43 -7.17 8.84 -10.36
C THR A 43 -8.21 8.55 -9.26
N ALA A 44 -8.92 7.42 -9.32
CA ALA A 44 -9.90 7.03 -8.30
C ALA A 44 -9.28 6.91 -6.89
N TYR A 45 -8.05 6.39 -6.78
CA TYR A 45 -7.37 6.28 -5.49
C TYR A 45 -6.89 7.64 -4.98
N GLY A 46 -6.38 8.49 -5.87
CA GLY A 46 -6.04 9.88 -5.54
C GLY A 46 -7.25 10.67 -5.03
N VAL A 47 -8.41 10.51 -5.68
CA VAL A 47 -9.68 11.14 -5.28
C VAL A 47 -10.15 10.62 -3.93
N ALA A 48 -10.08 9.30 -3.69
CA ALA A 48 -10.43 8.73 -2.38
C ALA A 48 -9.53 9.29 -1.25
N LEU A 49 -8.24 9.49 -1.51
CA LEU A 49 -7.31 10.10 -0.56
C LEU A 49 -7.58 11.60 -0.34
N LEU A 50 -8.04 12.32 -1.37
CA LEU A 50 -8.48 13.72 -1.27
C LEU A 50 -9.79 13.86 -0.49
N LEU A 51 -10.73 12.94 -0.67
CA LEU A 51 -12.02 12.90 0.03
C LEU A 51 -11.87 12.49 1.50
N ALA A 52 -10.83 11.72 1.85
CA ALA A 52 -10.54 11.31 3.21
C ALA A 52 -9.89 12.47 4.01
N PRO A 53 -10.60 13.11 4.98
CA PRO A 53 -10.12 14.32 5.65
C PRO A 53 -8.82 14.11 6.45
N HIS A 54 -8.64 12.90 6.98
CA HIS A 54 -7.45 12.52 7.74
C HIS A 54 -6.19 12.27 6.87
N ARG A 55 -6.32 12.09 5.55
CA ARG A 55 -5.20 11.81 4.63
C ARG A 55 -4.97 12.89 3.58
N ARG A 56 -5.97 13.75 3.34
CA ARG A 56 -5.94 14.82 2.34
C ARG A 56 -4.70 15.70 2.43
N LYS A 57 -4.34 16.20 3.62
CA LYS A 57 -3.21 17.13 3.81
C LYS A 57 -1.86 16.48 3.43
N ALA A 58 -1.65 15.24 3.86
CA ALA A 58 -0.43 14.49 3.54
C ALA A 58 -0.35 14.17 2.04
N TYR A 59 -1.47 13.81 1.42
CA TYR A 59 -1.55 13.55 -0.02
C TYR A 59 -1.25 14.80 -0.85
N LEU A 60 -1.85 15.95 -0.51
CA LEU A 60 -1.59 17.22 -1.18
C LEU A 60 -0.11 17.62 -1.05
N LYS A 61 0.48 17.53 0.14
CA LYS A 61 1.91 17.85 0.34
C LYS A 61 2.84 16.97 -0.51
N ARG A 62 2.49 15.71 -0.73
CA ARG A 62 3.33 14.77 -1.49
C ARG A 62 3.22 14.96 -3.00
N ASN A 63 2.01 15.24 -3.50
CA ASN A 63 1.72 15.24 -4.93
C ASN A 63 1.58 16.64 -5.54
N TRP A 64 1.44 17.68 -4.73
CA TRP A 64 1.39 19.07 -5.20
C TRP A 64 2.79 19.69 -5.11
N SER A 65 3.37 20.03 -6.26
CA SER A 65 4.62 20.79 -6.33
C SER A 65 4.42 22.21 -5.81
N ASN A 66 5.40 22.76 -5.09
CA ASN A 66 5.41 24.17 -4.67
C ASN A 66 5.71 25.16 -5.82
N ASN A 67 6.00 24.67 -7.03
CA ASN A 67 6.35 25.53 -8.18
C ASN A 67 5.11 25.97 -8.98
N TRP A 68 3.97 26.18 -8.33
CA TRP A 68 2.82 26.82 -8.96
C TRP A 68 2.84 28.32 -8.67
#